data_AF-X1AWY4-F1
#
_entry.id   AF-X1AWY4-F1
#
_cell.length_a   1.000
_cell.length_b   1.000
_cell.length_c   1.000
_cell.angle_alpha   90.00
_cell.angle_beta   90.00
_cell.angle_gamma   90.00
#
_symmetry.space_group_name_H-M   'P 1'
#
loop_
_entity.id
_entity.type
_entity.pdbx_description
1 polymer ?
#
loop_
_entity_poly.entity_id
_entity_poly.type
_entity_poly.pdbx_seq_one_letter_code
_entity_poly.pdbx_strand_id
1 'polypeptide(L)'
;MNARKHHSRRKHHSRRTHHPRRKQKLLTHQILEQRQLLAVDGFASINGLGNNVDNPDWAAVGEQFIRLSPAAFEDGIGAPARSDQMNAREISNLISAQQESVENDRFITSMWFQWGQFLDHDIARVFDVAPFEQLQTVESLDIDE
;
A
#
# COMPACT_ATOMS: atom_id res chain seq x y z
N MET A 1 -61.73 -79.14 16.36
CA MET A 1 -61.27 -79.07 14.95
C MET A 1 -60.97 -77.61 14.64
N ASN A 2 -59.70 -77.20 14.75
CA ASN A 2 -58.74 -77.03 13.64
C ASN A 2 -59.27 -76.03 12.58
N ALA A 3 -58.59 -74.95 12.20
CA ALA A 3 -57.19 -74.60 12.35
C ALA A 3 -56.97 -73.09 12.23
N ARG A 4 -56.02 -72.58 13.02
CA ARG A 4 -55.31 -71.30 12.85
C ARG A 4 -54.79 -71.17 11.42
N LYS A 5 -55.14 -70.10 10.71
CA LYS A 5 -54.36 -69.62 9.56
C LYS A 5 -53.53 -68.41 10.00
N HIS A 6 -52.25 -68.69 10.22
CA HIS A 6 -51.20 -67.68 10.40
C HIS A 6 -51.02 -66.90 9.09
N HIS A 7 -51.32 -65.61 9.09
CA HIS A 7 -50.80 -64.71 8.06
C HIS A 7 -49.53 -64.04 8.56
N SER A 8 -48.41 -64.62 8.15
CA SER A 8 -47.06 -64.11 8.35
C SER A 8 -46.90 -62.77 7.60
N ARG A 9 -46.76 -61.69 8.37
CA ARG A 9 -46.35 -60.37 7.87
C ARG A 9 -44.96 -60.50 7.23
N ARG A 10 -44.90 -60.53 5.90
CA ARG A 10 -43.66 -60.35 5.14
C ARG A 10 -43.11 -58.95 5.41
N LYS A 11 -42.12 -58.85 6.30
CA LYS A 11 -41.30 -57.65 6.46
C LYS A 11 -40.43 -57.52 5.21
N HIS A 12 -40.80 -56.63 4.28
CA HIS A 12 -39.90 -56.22 3.21
C HIS A 12 -38.65 -55.59 3.82
N HIS A 13 -37.56 -56.35 3.88
CA HIS A 13 -36.25 -55.82 4.19
C HIS A 13 -35.77 -55.05 2.95
N SER A 14 -35.96 -53.74 2.99
CA SER A 14 -35.26 -52.83 2.07
C SER A 14 -33.76 -53.02 2.32
N ARG A 15 -33.07 -53.67 1.38
CA ARG A 15 -31.61 -53.69 1.34
C ARG A 15 -31.17 -52.25 1.06
N ARG A 16 -30.85 -51.50 2.12
CA ARG A 16 -30.13 -50.24 2.02
C ARG A 16 -28.76 -50.55 1.42
N THR A 17 -28.58 -50.20 0.16
CA THR A 17 -27.27 -50.19 -0.47
C THR A 17 -26.46 -49.09 0.22
N HIS A 18 -25.47 -49.51 1.02
CA HIS A 18 -24.49 -48.58 1.57
C HIS A 18 -23.63 -48.08 0.40
N HIS A 19 -24.01 -46.93 -0.17
CA HIS A 19 -23.06 -46.17 -0.99
C HIS A 19 -21.94 -45.70 -0.05
N PRO A 20 -20.67 -45.97 -0.36
CA PRO A 20 -19.59 -45.36 0.39
C PRO A 20 -19.74 -43.85 0.21
N ARG A 21 -19.98 -43.13 1.31
CA ARG A 21 -19.85 -41.67 1.29
C ARG A 21 -18.43 -41.40 0.82
N ARG A 22 -18.31 -40.84 -0.39
CA ARG A 22 -17.05 -40.32 -0.92
C ARG A 22 -16.48 -39.45 0.18
N LYS A 23 -15.40 -39.92 0.82
CA LYS A 23 -14.63 -39.08 1.74
C LYS A 23 -14.28 -37.87 0.90
N GLN A 24 -14.92 -36.74 1.16
CA GLN A 24 -14.40 -35.48 0.66
C GLN A 24 -12.96 -35.48 1.16
N LYS A 25 -12.00 -35.54 0.22
CA LYS A 25 -10.64 -35.13 0.56
C LYS A 25 -10.86 -33.78 1.21
N LEU A 26 -10.61 -33.67 2.52
CA LEU A 26 -10.41 -32.36 3.12
C LEU A 26 -9.30 -31.80 2.26
N LEU A 27 -9.66 -30.88 1.36
CA LEU A 27 -8.71 -29.96 0.80
C LEU A 27 -8.14 -29.32 2.05
N THR A 28 -6.91 -29.69 2.38
CA THR A 28 -6.03 -28.82 3.14
C THR A 28 -6.10 -27.52 2.39
N HIS A 29 -6.95 -26.62 2.86
CA HIS A 29 -6.91 -25.21 2.52
C HIS A 29 -5.56 -24.80 3.08
N GLN A 30 -4.51 -25.01 2.27
CA GLN A 30 -3.26 -24.32 2.49
C GLN A 30 -3.69 -22.86 2.59
N ILE A 31 -3.39 -22.25 3.73
CA ILE A 31 -3.66 -20.86 3.99
C ILE A 31 -2.98 -20.08 2.86
N LEU A 32 -3.78 -19.72 1.85
CA LEU A 32 -3.35 -18.96 0.66
C LEU A 32 -3.08 -17.50 1.02
N GLU A 33 -3.49 -17.07 2.21
CA GLU A 33 -3.45 -15.69 2.68
C GLU A 33 -2.03 -15.11 2.76
N GLN A 34 -0.99 -15.94 2.93
CA GLN A 34 0.40 -15.45 2.98
C GLN A 34 1.07 -15.28 1.61
N ARG A 35 0.47 -15.76 0.51
CA ARG A 35 1.04 -15.64 -0.85
C ARG A 35 0.20 -14.84 -1.83
N GLN A 36 -0.95 -14.31 -1.39
CA GLN A 36 -1.87 -13.55 -2.23
C GLN A 36 -1.57 -12.05 -2.35
N LEU A 37 -0.57 -11.51 -1.64
CA LEU A 37 -0.26 -10.07 -1.63
C LEU A 37 0.90 -9.65 -2.55
N LEU A 38 1.58 -10.58 -3.21
CA LEU A 38 2.75 -10.31 -4.05
C LEU A 38 2.36 -10.42 -5.53
N ALA A 39 1.79 -9.36 -6.12
CA ALA A 39 1.63 -9.16 -7.57
C ALA A 39 1.19 -10.39 -8.42
N VAL A 40 0.34 -11.28 -7.90
CA VAL A 40 0.00 -12.57 -8.53
C VAL A 40 -0.80 -12.41 -9.83
N ASP A 41 -1.48 -11.28 -10.02
CA ASP A 41 -2.33 -11.06 -11.20
C ASP A 41 -1.58 -10.41 -12.37
N GLY A 42 -0.27 -10.15 -12.22
CA GLY A 42 0.57 -9.51 -13.25
C GLY A 42 0.43 -7.99 -13.33
N PHE A 43 -0.28 -7.38 -12.38
CA PHE A 43 -0.45 -5.93 -12.26
C PHE A 43 0.32 -5.39 -11.06
N ALA A 44 0.93 -4.21 -11.23
CA ALA A 44 1.56 -3.50 -10.13
C ALA A 44 0.49 -3.02 -9.13
N SER A 45 0.78 -3.13 -7.84
CA SER A 45 -0.10 -2.56 -6.81
C SER A 45 -0.11 -1.03 -6.92
N ILE A 46 -1.28 -0.42 -6.76
CA ILE A 46 -1.43 1.05 -6.80
C ILE A 46 -0.64 1.76 -5.69
N ASN A 47 -0.38 1.07 -4.58
CA ASN A 47 0.32 1.61 -3.42
C ASN A 47 1.78 1.11 -3.29
N GLY A 48 2.27 0.34 -4.26
CA GLY A 48 3.63 -0.22 -4.27
C GLY A 48 3.84 -1.46 -3.38
N LEU A 49 2.86 -1.87 -2.55
CA LEU A 49 3.00 -3.05 -1.69
C LEU A 49 3.21 -4.33 -2.51
N GLY A 50 4.08 -5.19 -1.98
CA GLY A 50 4.35 -6.52 -2.51
C GLY A 50 5.18 -6.54 -3.79
N ASN A 51 5.81 -5.42 -4.16
CA ASN A 51 6.74 -5.36 -5.28
C ASN A 51 8.01 -6.17 -5.01
N ASN A 52 8.54 -6.11 -3.79
CA ASN A 52 9.66 -6.92 -3.34
C ASN A 52 9.16 -8.12 -2.51
N VAL A 53 9.58 -9.34 -2.87
CA VAL A 53 9.11 -10.58 -2.23
C VAL A 53 9.62 -10.72 -0.79
N ASP A 54 10.85 -10.29 -0.54
CA ASP A 54 11.50 -10.42 0.77
C ASP A 54 11.18 -9.25 1.71
N ASN A 55 10.86 -8.08 1.13
CA ASN A 55 10.53 -6.85 1.85
C ASN A 55 9.29 -6.19 1.23
N PRO A 56 8.08 -6.71 1.52
CA PRO A 56 6.86 -6.31 0.83
C PRO A 56 6.46 -4.84 0.95
N ASP A 57 7.05 -4.11 1.89
CA ASP A 57 6.85 -2.69 2.16
C ASP A 57 7.78 -1.76 1.38
N TRP A 58 8.90 -2.25 0.84
CA TRP A 58 9.88 -1.39 0.18
C TRP A 58 9.30 -0.54 -0.95
N ALA A 59 9.51 0.77 -0.85
CA ALA A 59 9.03 1.79 -1.78
C ALA A 59 7.49 1.83 -1.93
N ALA A 60 6.75 1.24 -0.98
CA ALA A 60 5.32 1.49 -0.86
C ALA A 60 5.06 2.94 -0.40
N VAL A 61 3.86 3.44 -0.70
CA VAL A 61 3.45 4.79 -0.28
C VAL A 61 3.43 4.88 1.25
N GLY A 62 3.93 6.00 1.79
CA GLY A 62 3.94 6.27 3.23
C GLY A 62 5.16 5.74 3.97
N GLU A 63 6.03 4.99 3.31
CA GLU A 63 7.30 4.54 3.90
C GLU A 63 8.31 5.67 4.08
N GLN A 64 9.23 5.49 5.03
CA GLN A 64 10.27 6.47 5.32
C GLN A 64 11.32 6.52 4.19
N PHE A 65 11.74 7.74 3.83
CA PHE A 65 12.87 7.93 2.91
C PHE A 65 14.17 7.30 3.44
N ILE A 66 14.93 6.69 2.54
CA ILE A 66 16.24 6.12 2.84
C ILE A 66 17.21 7.23 3.28
N ARG A 67 17.99 6.96 4.33
CA ARG A 67 19.04 7.84 4.82
C ARG A 67 20.41 7.39 4.32
N LEU A 68 21.06 8.22 3.51
CA LEU A 68 22.44 7.98 3.06
C LEU A 68 23.50 8.38 4.11
N SER A 69 23.09 9.17 5.10
CA SER A 69 23.92 9.58 6.24
C SER A 69 23.06 9.69 7.51
N PRO A 70 23.67 9.71 8.72
CA PRO A 70 22.93 9.90 9.96
C PRO A 70 22.08 11.19 9.94
N ALA A 71 20.93 11.16 10.62
CA ALA A 71 20.11 12.35 10.81
C ALA A 71 20.87 13.41 11.63
N ALA A 72 20.87 14.66 11.17
CA ALA A 72 21.56 15.77 11.83
C ALA A 72 20.53 16.75 12.42
N PHE A 73 19.87 16.34 13.52
CA PHE A 73 18.99 17.19 14.31
C PHE A 73 19.76 17.85 15.46
N GLU A 74 19.33 19.02 15.93
CA GLU A 74 19.98 19.74 17.04
C GLU A 74 19.95 18.93 18.35
N ASP A 75 18.82 18.28 18.61
CA ASP A 75 18.59 17.40 19.76
C ASP A 75 18.87 15.91 19.47
N GLY A 76 19.30 15.59 18.25
CA GLY A 76 19.47 14.21 17.78
C GLY A 76 18.17 13.44 17.52
N ILE A 77 16.99 14.07 17.62
CA ILE A 77 15.68 13.42 17.53
C ILE A 77 14.85 14.03 16.40
N GLY A 78 14.59 15.34 16.43
CA GLY A 78 13.68 16.00 15.51
C GLY A 78 13.72 17.52 15.51
N ALA A 79 14.42 18.16 16.45
CA ALA A 79 14.62 19.59 16.44
C ALA A 79 15.44 20.00 15.20
N PRO A 80 14.93 20.93 14.35
CA PRO A 80 15.67 21.40 13.19
C PRO A 80 17.05 21.90 13.60
N ALA A 81 18.10 21.42 12.92
CA ALA A 81 19.45 21.86 13.21
C ALA A 81 19.71 23.29 12.75
N ARG A 82 20.79 23.88 13.28
CA ARG A 82 21.35 25.18 12.85
C ARG A 82 20.43 26.37 13.11
N SER A 83 19.68 26.33 14.22
CA SER A 83 18.82 27.42 14.66
C SER A 83 19.61 28.71 14.98
N ASP A 84 20.90 28.59 15.28
CA ASP A 84 21.87 29.64 15.57
C ASP A 84 22.63 30.18 14.33
N GLN A 85 22.37 29.64 13.14
CA GLN A 85 23.05 30.04 11.90
C GLN A 85 22.28 31.10 11.12
N MET A 86 22.88 31.56 10.01
CA MET A 86 22.22 32.47 9.08
C MET A 86 20.86 31.91 8.65
N ASN A 87 19.84 32.77 8.67
CA ASN A 87 18.52 32.34 8.25
C ASN A 87 18.49 31.99 6.76
N ALA A 88 17.55 31.14 6.35
CA ALA A 88 17.46 30.63 4.99
C ALA A 88 17.33 31.76 3.93
N ARG A 89 16.69 32.88 4.28
CA ARG A 89 16.50 34.00 3.36
C ARG A 89 17.80 34.78 3.12
N GLU A 90 18.60 34.98 4.16
CA GLU A 90 19.93 35.58 4.04
C GLU A 90 20.84 34.74 3.16
N ILE A 91 20.89 33.43 3.37
CA ILE A 91 21.67 32.51 2.53
C ILE A 91 21.21 32.58 1.07
N SER A 92 19.89 32.54 0.84
CA SER A 92 19.30 32.64 -0.50
C SER A 92 19.68 33.95 -1.20
N ASN A 93 19.63 35.08 -0.50
CA ASN A 93 20.03 36.37 -1.05
C ASN A 93 21.54 36.44 -1.35
N LEU A 94 22.38 35.74 -0.59
CA LEU A 94 23.83 35.72 -0.84
C LEU A 94 24.21 34.83 -2.02
N ILE A 95 23.54 33.69 -2.21
CA ILE A 95 23.96 32.66 -3.17
C ILE A 95 23.17 32.72 -4.47
N SER A 96 21.88 33.06 -4.41
CA SER A 96 20.94 32.92 -5.53
C SER A 96 20.36 34.26 -6.03
N ALA A 97 20.97 35.39 -5.66
CA ALA A 97 20.58 36.71 -6.15
C ALA A 97 21.08 36.96 -7.59
N GLN A 98 20.43 36.31 -8.55
CA GLN A 98 20.67 36.54 -9.97
C GLN A 98 20.13 37.91 -10.41
N GLN A 99 20.95 38.70 -11.10
CA GLN A 99 20.61 40.06 -11.55
C GLN A 99 20.23 40.14 -13.04
N GLU A 100 20.62 39.13 -13.83
CA GLU A 100 20.40 39.09 -15.28
C GLU A 100 20.00 37.69 -15.73
N SER A 101 19.47 37.53 -16.95
CA SER A 101 19.18 36.19 -17.49
C SER A 101 20.47 35.43 -17.75
N VAL A 102 20.53 34.18 -17.28
CA VAL A 102 21.60 33.25 -17.59
C VAL A 102 20.99 32.14 -18.45
N GLU A 103 21.29 32.18 -19.74
CA GLU A 103 20.75 31.22 -20.70
C GLU A 103 21.41 29.84 -20.56
N ASN A 104 20.65 28.80 -20.91
CA ASN A 104 21.17 27.43 -20.93
C ASN A 104 22.26 27.28 -22.01
N ASP A 105 23.45 26.84 -21.63
CA ASP A 105 24.60 26.63 -22.52
C ASP A 105 24.63 25.22 -23.17
N ARG A 106 23.57 24.43 -22.98
CA ARG A 106 23.48 23.01 -23.40
C ARG A 106 22.40 22.75 -24.43
N PHE A 107 21.77 23.80 -24.98
CA PHE A 107 20.70 23.69 -25.97
C PHE A 107 19.51 22.82 -25.51
N ILE A 108 19.23 22.83 -24.21
CA ILE A 108 18.14 22.05 -23.61
C ILE A 108 16.86 22.90 -23.60
N THR A 109 15.73 22.29 -23.98
CA THR A 109 14.43 22.96 -23.97
C THR A 109 13.82 22.99 -22.56
N SER A 110 12.89 23.92 -22.31
CA SER A 110 12.16 23.99 -21.03
C SER A 110 11.37 22.71 -20.70
N MET A 111 11.07 21.87 -21.71
CA MET A 111 10.45 20.56 -21.50
C MET A 111 11.30 19.66 -20.61
N TRP A 112 12.62 19.81 -20.61
CA TRP A 112 13.51 19.03 -19.76
C TRP A 112 13.29 19.29 -18.28
N PHE A 113 13.16 20.56 -17.90
CA PHE A 113 12.81 20.94 -16.53
C PHE A 113 11.43 20.39 -16.14
N GLN A 114 10.44 20.55 -17.03
CA GLN A 114 9.08 20.10 -16.75
C GLN A 114 8.98 18.58 -16.61
N TRP A 115 9.71 17.82 -17.43
CA TRP A 115 9.79 16.37 -17.33
C TRP A 115 10.47 15.94 -16.02
N GLY A 116 11.50 16.66 -15.59
CA GLY A 116 12.12 16.44 -14.28
C GLY A 116 11.12 16.60 -13.13
N GLN A 117 10.28 17.63 -13.17
CA GLN A 117 9.22 17.86 -12.19
C GLN A 117 8.14 16.76 -12.21
N PHE A 118 7.76 16.28 -13.40
CA PHE A 118 6.84 15.14 -13.52
C PHE A 118 7.41 13.87 -12.88
N LEU A 119 8.69 13.56 -13.12
CA LEU A 119 9.35 12.40 -12.51
C LEU A 119 9.55 12.55 -11.00
N ASP A 120 9.91 13.74 -10.51
CA ASP A 120 10.04 14.02 -9.08
C ASP A 120 8.72 13.70 -8.35
N HIS A 121 7.60 14.21 -8.89
CA HIS A 121 6.27 13.99 -8.34
C HIS A 121 5.77 12.54 -8.45
N ASP A 122 6.26 11.77 -9.41
CA ASP A 122 5.95 10.34 -9.54
C ASP A 122 6.73 9.49 -8.52
N ILE A 123 8.00 9.83 -8.28
CA ILE A 123 8.91 9.03 -7.46
C ILE A 123 8.76 9.35 -5.97
N ALA A 124 8.63 10.64 -5.62
CA ALA A 124 8.73 11.08 -4.24
C ALA A 124 7.73 12.19 -3.92
N ARG A 125 7.16 12.10 -2.72
CA ARG A 125 6.39 13.18 -2.13
C ARG A 125 6.56 13.19 -0.63
N VAL A 126 6.94 14.33 -0.08
CA VAL A 126 6.88 14.56 1.36
C VAL A 126 5.45 15.01 1.66
N PHE A 127 4.72 14.22 2.42
CA PHE A 127 3.43 14.66 2.94
C PHE A 127 3.68 15.65 4.07
N ASP A 128 2.88 16.72 4.08
CA ASP A 128 2.81 17.54 5.27
C ASP A 128 2.35 16.64 6.41
N VAL A 129 3.20 16.49 7.43
CA VAL A 129 2.71 16.14 8.75
C VAL A 129 1.89 17.33 9.19
N ALA A 130 0.59 17.29 8.87
CA ALA A 130 -0.38 18.03 9.64
C ALA A 130 0.03 17.89 11.12
N PRO A 131 0.10 18.98 11.90
CA PRO A 131 0.06 18.84 13.36
C PRO A 131 -1.07 17.84 13.65
N PHE A 132 -0.84 16.90 14.55
CA PHE A 132 -1.73 15.78 14.90
C PHE A 132 -3.23 16.14 15.08
N GLU A 133 -3.58 17.43 15.11
CA GLU A 133 -4.93 17.98 15.21
C GLU A 133 -5.59 18.48 13.91
N GLN A 134 -5.04 18.29 12.71
CA GLN A 134 -5.77 18.62 11.46
C GLN A 134 -6.35 17.39 10.77
N LEU A 135 -7.17 16.63 11.49
CA LEU A 135 -8.27 15.93 10.85
C LEU A 135 -9.28 17.00 10.44
N GLN A 136 -9.21 17.47 9.18
CA GLN A 136 -10.30 18.25 8.62
C GLN A 136 -11.57 17.41 8.72
N THR A 137 -12.45 17.76 9.65
CA THR A 137 -13.84 17.31 9.59
C THR A 137 -14.35 17.73 8.23
N VAL A 138 -14.69 16.75 7.39
CA VAL A 138 -15.30 17.00 6.08
C VAL A 138 -16.63 17.70 6.35
N GLU A 139 -16.62 19.02 6.31
CA GLU A 139 -17.85 19.80 6.26
C GLU A 139 -18.35 19.63 4.82
N SER A 140 -19.44 18.89 4.67
CA SER A 140 -20.09 18.69 3.38
C SER A 140 -20.41 20.06 2.79
N LEU A 141 -19.87 20.34 1.61
CA LEU A 141 -20.27 21.49 0.82
C LEU A 141 -21.68 21.19 0.30
N ASP A 142 -22.70 21.70 1.00
CA ASP A 142 -24.06 21.74 0.50
C ASP A 142 -24.07 22.68 -0.72
N ILE A 143 -24.16 22.08 -1.91
CA ILE A 143 -24.42 22.80 -3.15
C ILE A 143 -25.93 22.91 -3.24
N ASP A 144 -26.47 24.07 -2.87
CA ASP A 144 -27.87 24.41 -3.17
C ASP A 144 -28.05 24.52 -4.69
N GLU A 145 -29.14 23.91 -5.17
CA GLU A 145 -29.54 23.76 -6.58
C GLU A 145 -29.91 25.09 -7.28
#